data_AF-A0A7W0MD97-F1
#
_entry.id   AF-A0A7W0MD97-F1
#
_cell.length_a   1.000
_cell.length_b   1.000
_cell.length_c   1.000
_cell.angle_alpha   90.00
_cell.angle_beta   90.00
_cell.angle_gamma   90.00
#
_symmetry.space_group_name_H-M   'P 1'
#
loop_
_entity.id
_entity.type
_entity.pdbx_description
1 polymer ?
#
loop_
_entity_poly.entity_id
_entity_poly.type
_entity_poly.pdbx_seq_one_letter_code
_entity_poly.pdbx_strand_id
1 'polypeptide(L)'
;KAKYEGGIFGYEQKQTGTLNFDDVNTRLVFRNKKGGEYLSIPYHSIAAAYADTKSRRPTAATVAGSLPLPYGLNLPALFIKKKYRYLTMQFNDPDTGVQGTTSFKLDNKEVIASVHNVLAVKADLTERGEAFVRRPKTATTKTTQPTPE
;
A
#
# COMPACT_ATOMS: atom_id res chain seq x y z
N LYS A 1 -5.89 6.06 9.72
CA LYS A 1 -4.48 6.48 9.90
C LYS A 1 -3.60 5.55 9.09
N ALA A 2 -2.56 6.10 8.47
CA ALA A 2 -1.62 5.37 7.64
C ALA A 2 -0.20 5.79 8.00
N LYS A 3 0.76 4.91 7.75
CA LYS A 3 2.18 5.24 7.82
C LYS A 3 2.81 4.90 6.47
N TYR A 4 3.35 5.92 5.82
CA TYR A 4 4.19 5.77 4.66
C TYR A 4 5.49 5.06 5.05
N GLU A 5 5.82 3.99 4.32
CA GLU A 5 6.98 3.14 4.59
C GLU A 5 8.11 3.29 3.55
N GLY A 6 7.93 4.17 2.55
CA GLY A 6 8.92 4.45 1.50
C GLY A 6 8.52 3.92 0.13
N GLY A 7 9.41 4.12 -0.84
CA GLY A 7 9.31 3.52 -2.19
C GLY A 7 9.00 4.49 -3.33
N ILE A 8 8.99 5.79 -3.06
CA ILE A 8 8.94 6.84 -4.10
C ILE A 8 10.27 7.58 -4.07
N PHE A 9 10.87 7.76 -5.25
CA PHE A 9 12.09 8.54 -5.40
C PHE A 9 11.89 9.96 -4.88
N GLY A 10 12.83 10.47 -4.07
CA GLY A 10 12.70 11.77 -3.40
C GLY A 10 11.89 11.76 -2.10
N TYR A 11 11.20 10.66 -1.75
CA TYR A 11 10.44 10.51 -0.51
C TYR A 11 10.90 9.28 0.27
N GLU A 12 12.09 9.34 0.86
CA GLU A 12 12.68 8.18 1.55
C GLU A 12 12.22 8.05 3.02
N GLN A 13 11.76 9.15 3.60
CA GLN A 13 11.47 9.20 5.02
C GLN A 13 10.13 8.56 5.35
N LYS A 14 10.17 7.56 6.23
CA LYS A 14 8.94 6.96 6.78
C LYS A 14 8.19 7.99 7.60
N GLN A 15 6.94 8.23 7.26
CA GLN A 15 6.13 9.25 7.92
C GLN A 15 4.74 8.72 8.25
N THR A 16 4.19 9.13 9.39
CA THR A 16 2.79 8.83 9.77
C THR A 16 1.88 9.96 9.32
N GLY A 17 0.66 9.60 8.93
CA GLY A 17 -0.28 10.53 8.33
C GLY A 17 -1.64 9.91 8.05
N THR A 18 -2.31 10.44 7.04
CA THR A 18 -3.60 9.97 6.54
C THR A 18 -3.54 9.80 5.04
N LEU A 19 -4.16 8.71 4.56
CA LEU A 19 -4.32 8.43 3.15
C LEU A 19 -5.74 8.81 2.75
N ASN A 20 -5.88 9.70 1.79
CA ASN A 20 -7.15 10.27 1.37
C ASN A 20 -7.33 10.09 -0.14
N PHE A 21 -8.55 9.79 -0.55
CA PHE A 21 -8.97 9.80 -1.95
C PHE A 21 -9.38 11.22 -2.32
N ASP A 22 -8.63 11.83 -3.23
CA ASP A 22 -8.95 13.15 -3.80
C ASP A 22 -9.56 12.92 -5.17
N ASP A 23 -10.88 12.72 -5.17
CA ASP A 23 -11.64 12.38 -6.36
C ASP A 23 -11.78 13.53 -7.35
N VAL A 24 -11.73 14.77 -6.85
CA VAL A 24 -11.79 15.99 -7.68
C VAL A 24 -10.56 16.06 -8.58
N ASN A 25 -9.38 15.73 -8.04
CA ASN A 25 -8.12 15.73 -8.79
C ASN A 25 -7.69 14.32 -9.23
N THR A 26 -8.55 13.30 -9.10
CA THR A 26 -8.31 11.91 -9.52
C THR A 26 -7.00 11.31 -8.99
N ARG A 27 -6.70 11.51 -7.71
CA ARG A 27 -5.41 11.13 -7.11
C ARG A 27 -5.54 10.64 -5.67
N LEU A 28 -4.62 9.77 -5.29
CA LEU A 28 -4.44 9.33 -3.92
C LEU A 28 -3.46 10.26 -3.22
N VAL A 29 -3.88 10.91 -2.15
CA VAL A 29 -3.07 11.90 -1.42
C VAL A 29 -2.71 11.35 -0.05
N PHE A 30 -1.42 11.37 0.28
CA PHE A 30 -0.97 11.12 1.64
C PHE A 30 -0.57 12.44 2.30
N ARG A 31 -1.24 12.75 3.41
CA ARG A 31 -1.01 13.95 4.21
C ARG A 31 -0.24 13.60 5.47
N ASN A 32 0.73 14.42 5.83
CA ASN A 32 1.49 14.25 7.06
C ASN A 32 0.63 14.54 8.31
N LYS A 33 1.18 14.32 9.51
CA LYS A 33 0.47 14.60 10.78
C LYS A 33 0.01 16.06 10.94
N LYS A 34 0.65 17.01 10.26
CA LYS A 34 0.31 18.43 10.29
C LYS A 34 -0.80 18.78 9.28
N GLY A 35 -1.33 17.80 8.55
CA GLY A 35 -2.36 17.99 7.53
C GLY A 35 -1.85 18.46 6.17
N GLY A 36 -0.56 18.73 6.02
CA GLY A 36 0.05 19.10 4.75
C GLY A 36 0.15 17.91 3.80
N GLU A 37 -0.10 18.14 2.51
CA GLU A 37 0.17 17.16 1.45
C GLU A 37 1.66 16.82 1.46
N TYR A 38 1.98 15.52 1.58
CA TYR A 38 3.35 15.03 1.57
C TYR A 38 3.69 14.39 0.24
N LEU A 39 2.78 13.56 -0.29
CA LEU A 39 2.89 12.98 -1.63
C LEU A 39 1.49 12.81 -2.21
N SER A 40 1.41 12.79 -3.53
CA SER A 40 0.22 12.40 -4.28
C SER A 40 0.58 11.46 -5.43
N ILE A 41 -0.31 10.51 -5.70
CA ILE A 41 -0.17 9.51 -6.77
C ILE A 41 -1.46 9.55 -7.58
N PRO A 42 -1.42 9.93 -8.87
CA PRO A 42 -2.60 9.92 -9.71
C PRO A 42 -3.16 8.51 -9.86
N TYR A 43 -4.49 8.35 -9.90
CA TYR A 43 -5.11 7.02 -10.02
C TYR A 43 -4.74 6.33 -11.34
N HIS A 44 -4.58 7.11 -12.41
CA HIS A 44 -4.23 6.60 -13.73
C HIS A 44 -2.80 6.02 -13.79
N SER A 45 -1.90 6.51 -12.93
CA SER A 45 -0.52 6.02 -12.83
C SER A 45 -0.41 4.73 -12.01
N ILE A 46 -1.47 4.31 -11.31
CA ILE A 46 -1.43 3.08 -10.51
C ILE A 46 -1.53 1.88 -11.44
N ALA A 47 -0.49 1.05 -11.42
CA ALA A 47 -0.37 -0.16 -12.24
C ALA A 47 -0.86 -1.40 -11.49
N ALA A 48 -0.61 -1.48 -10.18
CA ALA A 48 -1.09 -2.57 -9.35
C ALA A 48 -1.25 -2.17 -7.88
N ALA A 49 -2.17 -2.82 -7.17
CA ALA A 49 -2.39 -2.64 -5.75
C ALA A 49 -2.58 -3.98 -5.04
N TYR A 50 -1.90 -4.15 -3.91
CA TYR A 50 -1.85 -5.37 -3.10
C TYR A 50 -2.20 -5.06 -1.65
N ALA A 51 -3.02 -5.91 -1.03
CA ALA A 51 -3.33 -5.86 0.40
C ALA A 51 -2.56 -6.94 1.15
N ASP A 52 -1.40 -6.58 1.71
CA ASP A 52 -0.54 -7.51 2.42
C ASP A 52 -0.81 -7.53 3.93
N THR A 53 -0.60 -8.69 4.57
CA THR A 53 -0.51 -8.80 6.04
C THR A 53 0.84 -9.38 6.45
N LYS A 54 1.65 -8.61 7.20
CA LYS A 54 2.96 -9.05 7.69
C LYS A 54 2.97 -9.14 9.21
N SER A 55 3.34 -10.31 9.73
CA SER A 55 3.54 -10.52 11.17
C SER A 55 4.93 -10.02 11.59
N ARG A 56 5.01 -9.02 12.48
CA ARG A 56 6.27 -8.45 12.97
C ARG A 56 6.24 -8.26 14.50
N ARG A 57 7.42 -8.31 15.13
CA ARG A 57 7.54 -7.93 16.54
C ARG A 57 7.38 -6.41 16.68
N PRO A 58 6.59 -5.92 17.65
CA PRO A 58 6.49 -4.49 17.90
C PRO A 58 7.81 -3.95 18.46
N THR A 59 8.22 -2.75 18.02
CA THR A 59 9.48 -2.11 18.43
C THR A 59 9.65 -2.03 19.95
N ALA A 60 8.57 -1.76 20.69
CA ALA A 60 8.59 -1.71 22.16
C ALA A 60 8.97 -3.06 22.81
N ALA A 61 8.58 -4.18 22.21
CA ALA A 61 8.97 -5.51 22.69
C ALA A 61 10.41 -5.86 22.31
N THR A 62 10.93 -5.30 21.21
CA THR A 62 12.33 -5.48 20.81
C THR A 62 13.29 -4.79 21.78
N VAL A 63 12.96 -3.59 22.27
CA VAL A 63 13.82 -2.82 23.18
C VAL A 63 13.77 -3.36 24.63
N ALA A 64 12.62 -3.88 25.07
CA ALA A 64 12.52 -4.52 26.39
C ALA A 64 13.23 -5.90 26.44
N GLY A 65 13.38 -6.58 25.30
CA GLY A 65 14.09 -7.85 25.21
C GLY A 65 15.62 -7.76 25.29
N SER A 66 16.21 -6.56 25.26
CA SER A 66 17.66 -6.35 25.35
C SER A 66 18.15 -5.90 26.73
N LEU A 67 17.25 -5.74 27.71
CA LEU A 67 17.61 -5.39 29.10
C LEU A 67 17.57 -6.64 29.99
N PRO A 68 18.67 -7.02 30.67
CA PRO A 68 18.65 -8.08 31.66
C PRO A 68 17.97 -7.52 32.92
N LEU A 69 16.66 -7.71 33.04
CA LEU A 69 15.93 -7.35 34.26
C LEU A 69 16.17 -8.43 35.33
N PRO A 70 16.70 -8.08 36.51
CA PRO A 70 17.21 -9.05 37.49
C PRO A 70 16.15 -9.87 38.24
N TYR A 71 14.85 -9.59 38.06
CA TYR A 71 13.78 -10.19 38.88
C TYR A 71 12.59 -10.68 38.07
N GLY A 72 12.79 -11.73 37.26
CA GLY A 72 11.79 -12.80 37.07
C GLY A 72 10.36 -12.40 36.67
N LEU A 73 10.12 -11.27 36.02
CA LEU A 73 8.81 -10.96 35.47
C LEU A 73 8.65 -11.82 34.21
N ASN A 74 7.90 -12.92 34.32
CA ASN A 74 7.50 -13.80 33.22
C ASN A 74 7.16 -12.97 31.97
N LEU A 75 7.94 -13.08 30.89
CA LEU A 75 7.84 -12.24 29.69
C LEU A 75 7.15 -12.99 28.53
N PRO A 76 5.80 -13.13 28.52
CA PRO A 76 5.09 -13.53 27.31
C PRO A 76 5.24 -12.50 26.17
N ALA A 77 5.71 -11.28 26.48
CA ALA A 77 5.94 -10.19 25.53
C ALA A 77 6.92 -10.52 24.39
N LEU A 78 7.89 -11.43 24.62
CA LEU A 78 8.87 -11.88 23.60
C LEU A 78 8.23 -12.65 22.43
N PHE A 79 7.05 -13.24 22.65
CA PHE A 79 6.31 -14.02 21.67
C PHE A 79 5.16 -13.23 21.02
N ILE A 80 4.86 -12.01 21.46
CA ILE A 80 3.79 -11.19 20.89
C ILE A 80 4.22 -10.65 19.53
N LYS A 81 3.81 -11.33 18.46
CA LYS A 81 3.88 -10.81 17.09
C LYS A 81 2.61 -10.02 16.79
N LYS A 82 2.75 -8.77 16.36
CA LYS A 82 1.63 -7.97 15.84
C LYS A 82 1.52 -8.16 14.33
N LYS A 83 0.30 -8.40 13.86
CA LYS A 83 -0.03 -8.40 12.42
C LYS A 83 -0.20 -6.96 11.97
N TYR A 84 0.71 -6.50 11.12
CA TYR A 84 0.61 -5.21 10.45
C TYR A 84 0.10 -5.42 9.03
N ARG A 85 -0.74 -4.50 8.56
CA ARG A 85 -1.31 -4.56 7.22
C ARG A 85 -0.70 -3.47 6.35
N TYR A 86 -0.38 -3.81 5.11
CA TYR A 86 0.28 -2.92 4.18
C TYR A 86 -0.51 -2.87 2.88
N LEU A 87 -0.84 -1.67 2.45
CA LEU A 87 -1.23 -1.42 1.07
C LEU A 87 0.04 -1.17 0.28
N THR A 88 0.42 -2.12 -0.57
CA THR A 88 1.57 -2.00 -1.46
C THR A 88 1.04 -1.63 -2.84
N MET A 89 1.59 -0.61 -3.49
CA MET A 89 1.14 -0.16 -4.79
C MET A 89 2.33 -0.01 -5.73
N GLN A 90 2.17 -0.53 -6.94
CA GLN A 90 3.07 -0.25 -8.05
C GLN A 90 2.45 0.86 -8.89
N PHE A 91 3.27 1.84 -9.24
CA PHE A 91 2.87 2.95 -10.08
C PHE A 91 3.87 3.15 -11.20
N ASN A 92 3.37 3.59 -12.33
CA ASN A 92 4.10 4.01 -13.50
C ASN A 92 3.35 5.24 -14.05
N ASP A 93 3.95 6.40 -13.87
CA ASP A 93 3.40 7.67 -14.32
C ASP A 93 3.94 7.97 -15.73
N PRO A 94 3.10 7.89 -16.78
CA PRO A 94 3.55 8.14 -18.15
C PRO A 94 3.89 9.61 -18.40
N ASP A 95 3.34 10.55 -17.61
CA ASP A 95 3.53 11.98 -17.82
C ASP A 95 4.89 12.44 -17.28
N THR A 96 5.33 11.85 -16.17
CA THR A 96 6.61 12.19 -15.52
C THR A 96 7.72 11.16 -15.77
N GLY A 97 7.38 9.99 -16.32
CA GLY A 97 8.29 8.85 -16.47
C GLY A 97 8.68 8.18 -15.15
N VAL A 98 8.08 8.59 -14.03
CA VAL A 98 8.41 8.06 -12.70
C VAL A 98 7.67 6.74 -12.48
N GLN A 99 8.43 5.72 -12.11
CA GLN A 99 7.90 4.41 -11.75
C GLN A 99 8.46 3.95 -10.41
N GLY A 100 7.68 3.16 -9.67
CA GLY A 100 8.11 2.68 -8.36
C GLY A 100 7.09 1.79 -7.68
N THR A 101 7.49 1.30 -6.51
CA THR A 101 6.62 0.54 -5.61
C THR A 101 6.60 1.22 -4.26
N THR A 102 5.44 1.73 -3.87
CA THR A 102 5.23 2.39 -2.57
C THR A 102 4.48 1.49 -1.62
N SER A 103 4.65 1.68 -0.32
CA SER A 103 3.88 0.93 0.68
C SER A 103 3.39 1.80 1.84
N PHE A 104 2.15 1.54 2.26
CA PHE A 104 1.50 2.21 3.37
C PHE A 104 1.07 1.19 4.42
N LYS A 105 1.63 1.29 5.62
CA LYS A 105 1.14 0.52 6.76
C LYS A 105 -0.17 1.13 7.26
N LEU A 106 -1.22 0.33 7.32
CA LEU A 106 -2.54 0.73 7.82
C LEU A 106 -2.77 0.14 9.21
N ASP A 107 -3.33 0.94 10.11
CA ASP A 107 -3.51 0.54 11.51
C ASP A 107 -4.74 -0.38 11.73
N ASN A 108 -5.74 -0.36 10.84
CA ASN A 108 -7.01 -1.09 11.01
C ASN A 108 -7.22 -2.16 9.91
N LYS A 109 -7.75 -3.34 10.29
CA LYS A 109 -8.13 -4.46 9.41
C LYS A 109 -9.18 -4.06 8.39
N GLU A 110 -10.24 -3.43 8.88
CA GLU A 110 -11.41 -3.14 8.07
C GLU A 110 -11.07 -2.08 7.01
N VAL A 111 -10.14 -1.19 7.37
CA VAL A 111 -9.70 -0.11 6.49
C VAL A 111 -8.89 -0.63 5.31
N ILE A 112 -8.08 -1.70 5.43
CA ILE A 112 -7.27 -2.12 4.28
C ILE A 112 -8.11 -2.68 3.14
N ALA A 113 -9.09 -3.55 3.43
CA ALA A 113 -9.91 -4.17 2.39
C ALA A 113 -10.79 -3.11 1.70
N SER A 114 -11.35 -2.19 2.50
CA SER A 114 -12.12 -1.07 1.98
C SER A 114 -11.26 -0.14 1.11
N VAL A 115 -10.08 0.29 1.59
CA VAL A 115 -9.17 1.15 0.82
C VAL A 115 -8.69 0.45 -0.43
N HIS A 116 -8.37 -0.85 -0.38
CA HIS A 116 -7.90 -1.63 -1.52
C HIS A 116 -8.98 -1.74 -2.61
N ASN A 117 -10.22 -2.07 -2.24
CA ASN A 117 -11.35 -2.12 -3.19
C ASN A 117 -11.70 -0.75 -3.76
N VAL A 118 -11.77 0.28 -2.92
CA VAL A 118 -12.08 1.65 -3.37
C VAL A 118 -11.00 2.17 -4.31
N LEU A 119 -9.72 1.89 -3.99
CA LEU A 119 -8.60 2.24 -4.86
C LEU A 119 -8.70 1.51 -6.20
N ALA A 120 -9.01 0.21 -6.20
CA ALA A 120 -9.14 -0.57 -7.42
C ALA A 120 -10.21 -0.01 -8.35
N VAL A 121 -11.38 0.34 -7.82
CA VAL A 121 -12.46 0.97 -8.59
C VAL A 121 -12.03 2.33 -9.14
N LYS A 122 -11.44 3.19 -8.29
CA LYS A 122 -11.01 4.54 -8.69
C LYS A 122 -9.87 4.55 -9.69
N ALA A 123 -8.99 3.55 -9.62
CA ALA A 123 -7.87 3.38 -10.53
C ALA A 123 -8.18 2.42 -11.69
N ASP A 124 -9.43 2.03 -11.90
CA ASP A 124 -9.86 1.13 -12.99
C ASP A 124 -8.98 -0.13 -13.10
N LEU A 125 -8.71 -0.75 -11.93
CA LEU A 125 -7.91 -1.95 -11.84
C LEU A 125 -8.81 -3.20 -11.88
N THR A 126 -8.32 -4.24 -12.53
CA THR A 126 -8.99 -5.54 -12.60
C THR A 126 -8.46 -6.50 -11.56
N GLU A 127 -9.34 -7.30 -10.98
CA GLU A 127 -8.98 -8.32 -10.00
C GLU A 127 -8.12 -9.41 -10.65
N ARG A 128 -7.02 -9.77 -9.99
CA ARG A 128 -6.11 -10.83 -10.39
C ARG A 128 -5.58 -11.56 -9.16
N GLY A 129 -6.38 -12.49 -8.66
CA GLY A 129 -6.09 -13.19 -7.40
C GLY A 129 -6.20 -12.23 -6.21
N GLU A 130 -5.16 -12.14 -5.40
CA GLU A 130 -5.15 -11.25 -4.21
C GLU A 130 -4.76 -9.79 -4.53
N ALA A 131 -4.57 -9.46 -5.80
CA ALA A 131 -4.12 -8.15 -6.27
C ALA A 131 -5.10 -7.56 -7.29
N PHE A 132 -5.09 -6.23 -7.41
CA PHE A 132 -5.70 -5.55 -8.54
C PHE A 132 -4.62 -5.02 -9.47
N VAL A 133 -4.77 -5.25 -10.77
CA VAL A 133 -3.79 -4.84 -11.79
C VAL A 133 -4.46 -4.09 -12.93
N ARG A 134 -3.76 -3.11 -13.49
CA ARG A 134 -4.19 -2.36 -14.66
C ARG A 134 -4.06 -3.24 -15.90
N ARG A 135 -5.11 -3.29 -16.72
CA ARG A 135 -5.05 -4.01 -17.99
C ARG A 135 -4.09 -3.29 -18.95
N PRO A 136 -3.15 -4.01 -19.60
CA PRO A 136 -2.35 -3.40 -20.66
C PRO A 136 -3.26 -3.03 -21.83
N LYS A 137 -3.04 -1.84 -22.40
CA LYS A 137 -3.83 -1.28 -23.52
C LYS A 137 -3.81 -2.18 -24.78
N THR A 138 -2.92 -3.16 -24.84
CA THR A 138 -2.73 -4.08 -25.99
C THR A 138 -3.59 -5.36 -25.91
N ALA A 139 -4.39 -5.56 -24.86
CA ALA A 139 -5.25 -6.74 -24.72
C ALA A 139 -6.62 -6.59 -25.42
N THR A 140 -6.72 -5.77 -26.47
CA THR A 140 -7.88 -5.77 -27.38
C THR A 140 -7.75 -6.92 -28.36
N THR A 141 -8.37 -8.03 -27.99
CA THR A 141 -8.92 -9.13 -28.81
C THR A 141 -8.50 -9.13 -30.29
N LYS A 142 -7.58 -10.02 -30.68
CA LYS A 142 -7.57 -10.57 -32.05
C LYS A 142 -8.85 -11.39 -32.19
N THR A 143 -9.83 -10.86 -32.91
CA THR A 143 -11.05 -11.56 -33.33
C THR A 143 -10.66 -12.84 -34.06
N THR A 144 -11.08 -13.99 -33.53
CA THR A 144 -11.06 -15.27 -34.23
C THR A 144 -11.93 -15.13 -35.47
N GLN A 145 -11.29 -15.09 -36.64
CA GLN A 145 -11.95 -15.12 -37.93
C GLN A 145 -12.17 -16.61 -38.28
N PRO A 146 -13.40 -17.09 -38.51
CA PRO A 146 -13.63 -18.47 -38.89
C PRO A 146 -13.11 -18.69 -40.32
N THR A 147 -12.32 -19.75 -40.50
CA THR A 147 -11.89 -20.27 -41.80
C THR A 147 -13.13 -20.71 -42.60
N PRO A 148 -13.34 -20.24 -43.84
CA PRO A 148 -14.36 -20.83 -44.70
C PRO A 148 -13.86 -22.18 -45.23
N GLU A 149 -14.76 -23.17 -45.22
CA GLU A 149 -14.60 -24.52 -45.80
C GLU A 149 -14.31 -24.50 -47.30
#